data_AF-A0A329HP38-F1
#
_entry.id   AF-A0A329HP38-F1
#
_cell.length_a   1.000
_cell.length_b   1.000
_cell.length_c   1.000
_cell.angle_alpha   90.00
_cell.angle_beta   90.00
_cell.angle_gamma   90.00
#
_symmetry.space_group_name_H-M   'P 1'
#
loop_
_entity.id
_entity.type
_entity.pdbx_description
1 polymer ?
#
loop_
_entity_poly.entity_id
_entity_poly.type
_entity_poly.pdbx_seq_one_letter_code
_entity_poly.pdbx_strand_id
1 'polypeptide(L)'
;MYNHCQQGTFVTDNTRLNIRTKDIRTCRFYFHYIHANIPESRNHAFDGNNPDVARSCRIINDVLEAYLPAYQERLIFIRKMELALSTTLLPEKNFLWLDNDTRATYWLWGKACLDPECNQSISQALKNVAYFSWYKGSGLTLSPASHHERLTALIAFVDYLCVSTNNSPAIRSWLTHNLDIWRKYAIRLTRFKWLTPDDADTSVWAYRSLVKYQQAFTSETDNPLCPVMLPSPVNAEEAFNTFYALLDLWEINNKIQQDTIRKLNKAFYQKTFRKKQAARKGRDTLSEEHADKLAFLVEFYRTDNMSVLEMLIDDRFRGLDTRTKAIQSFRRRP
;
A
#
# COMPACT_ATOMS: atom_id res chain seq x y z
N MET A 1 -18.13 -5.63 79.26
CA MET A 1 -17.79 -4.64 78.22
C MET A 1 -16.29 -4.68 77.97
N TYR A 2 -15.83 -5.48 77.00
CA TYR A 2 -14.54 -5.29 76.34
C TYR A 2 -14.71 -5.84 74.93
N ASN A 3 -15.01 -4.95 74.00
CA ASN A 3 -15.18 -5.29 72.60
C ASN A 3 -13.82 -5.31 71.89
N HIS A 4 -13.68 -6.35 71.06
CA HIS A 4 -12.58 -6.64 70.16
C HIS A 4 -12.15 -5.45 69.29
N CYS A 5 -10.84 -5.19 69.27
CA CYS A 5 -10.18 -4.53 68.15
C CYS A 5 -9.77 -5.62 67.16
N GLN A 6 -10.58 -5.87 66.13
CA GLN A 6 -10.15 -6.67 64.98
C GLN A 6 -9.26 -5.81 64.09
N GLN A 7 -8.04 -6.29 63.87
CA GLN A 7 -7.09 -5.76 62.90
C GLN A 7 -7.71 -5.86 61.50
N GLY A 8 -7.92 -4.71 60.87
CA GLY A 8 -8.28 -4.63 59.45
C GLY A 8 -7.14 -5.15 58.60
N THR A 9 -7.29 -6.37 58.07
CA THR A 9 -6.52 -6.87 56.94
C THR A 9 -6.70 -5.93 55.76
N PHE A 10 -5.67 -5.16 55.43
CA PHE A 10 -5.57 -4.49 54.13
C PHE A 10 -5.55 -5.57 53.05
N VAL A 11 -6.68 -5.79 52.39
CA VAL A 11 -6.72 -6.55 51.14
C VAL A 11 -6.02 -5.69 50.10
N THR A 12 -4.73 -5.94 49.86
CA THR A 12 -4.01 -5.38 48.73
C THR A 12 -4.65 -5.90 47.46
N ASP A 13 -5.27 -4.99 46.71
CA ASP A 13 -5.85 -5.28 45.40
C ASP A 13 -4.74 -5.63 44.40
N ASN A 14 -4.35 -6.91 44.37
CA ASN A 14 -3.31 -7.47 43.51
C ASN A 14 -3.62 -7.35 42.01
N THR A 15 -4.83 -6.90 41.64
CA THR A 15 -5.18 -6.69 40.23
C THR A 15 -4.34 -5.58 39.58
N ARG A 16 -3.86 -4.60 40.36
CA ARG A 16 -3.06 -3.47 39.88
C ARG A 16 -1.57 -3.75 39.71
N LEU A 17 -1.07 -4.88 40.22
CA LEU A 17 0.33 -5.27 40.05
C LEU A 17 0.58 -6.11 38.80
N ASN A 18 -0.48 -6.64 38.20
CA ASN A 18 -0.37 -7.52 37.04
C ASN A 18 -0.70 -6.75 35.77
N ILE A 19 0.27 -6.67 34.88
CA ILE A 19 0.09 -6.15 33.54
C ILE A 19 -0.84 -7.08 32.76
N ARG A 20 -1.92 -6.49 32.24
CA ARG A 20 -2.90 -7.15 31.37
C ARG A 20 -3.27 -6.21 30.23
N THR A 21 -2.90 -6.57 29.02
CA THR A 21 -3.28 -5.82 27.82
C THR A 21 -3.58 -6.79 26.67
N LYS A 22 -4.31 -6.31 25.67
CA LYS A 22 -4.53 -6.98 24.38
C LYS A 22 -3.77 -6.28 23.24
N ASP A 23 -3.12 -5.17 23.54
CA ASP A 23 -2.39 -4.37 22.57
C ASP A 23 -0.89 -4.73 22.60
N ILE A 24 -0.41 -5.23 21.47
CA ILE A 24 1.00 -5.58 21.29
C ILE A 24 1.93 -4.35 21.37
N ARG A 25 1.45 -3.15 21.00
CA ARG A 25 2.25 -1.91 21.09
C ARG A 25 2.54 -1.57 22.54
N THR A 26 1.54 -1.72 23.41
CA THR A 26 1.69 -1.61 24.86
C THR A 26 2.75 -2.59 25.39
N CYS A 27 2.70 -3.87 25.01
CA CYS A 27 3.70 -4.85 25.43
C CYS A 27 5.13 -4.49 24.96
N ARG A 28 5.30 -4.08 23.69
CA ARG A 28 6.60 -3.64 23.15
C ARG A 28 7.16 -2.45 23.93
N PHE A 29 6.32 -1.47 24.23
CA PHE A 29 6.71 -0.29 25.00
C PHE A 29 7.13 -0.65 26.42
N TYR A 30 6.33 -1.45 27.14
CA TYR A 30 6.67 -1.88 28.49
C TYR A 30 8.00 -2.63 28.54
N PHE A 31 8.25 -3.48 27.56
CA PHE A 31 9.52 -4.18 27.49
C PHE A 31 10.71 -3.21 27.32
N HIS A 32 10.60 -2.25 26.40
CA HIS A 32 11.63 -1.23 26.23
C HIS A 32 11.82 -0.40 27.50
N TYR A 33 10.72 0.00 28.14
CA TYR A 33 10.75 0.79 29.38
C TYR A 33 11.43 0.02 30.52
N ILE A 34 11.12 -1.27 30.68
CA ILE A 34 11.74 -2.14 31.69
C ILE A 34 13.24 -2.25 31.45
N HIS A 35 13.70 -2.51 30.23
CA HIS A 35 15.13 -2.60 29.93
C HIS A 35 15.92 -1.29 30.06
N ALA A 36 15.24 -0.16 29.90
CA ALA A 36 15.82 1.15 30.11
C ALA A 36 15.98 1.48 31.61
N ASN A 37 15.04 1.04 32.45
CA ASN A 37 14.99 1.39 33.88
C ASN A 37 15.45 0.27 34.83
N ILE A 38 15.58 -0.97 34.34
CA ILE A 38 16.09 -2.16 35.05
C ILE A 38 17.13 -2.84 34.13
N PRO A 39 18.36 -2.32 34.02
CA PRO A 39 19.36 -2.83 33.08
C PRO A 39 19.68 -4.32 33.27
N GLU A 40 19.55 -4.85 34.49
CA GLU A 40 19.76 -6.25 34.86
C GLU A 40 18.75 -7.19 34.19
N SER A 41 17.59 -6.67 33.79
CA SER A 41 16.54 -7.44 33.10
C SER A 41 16.91 -7.80 31.66
N ARG A 42 17.94 -7.18 31.05
CA ARG A 42 18.34 -7.36 29.64
C ARG A 42 18.71 -8.80 29.25
N ASN A 43 18.98 -9.66 30.23
CA ASN A 43 19.22 -11.08 30.01
C ASN A 43 17.94 -11.87 29.68
N HIS A 44 16.75 -11.28 29.92
CA HIS A 44 15.47 -11.89 29.56
C HIS A 44 15.16 -11.60 28.09
N ALA A 45 15.17 -12.65 27.28
CA ALA A 45 14.76 -12.56 25.88
C ALA A 45 13.26 -12.29 25.78
N PHE A 46 12.89 -11.31 24.94
CA PHE A 46 11.51 -11.02 24.59
C PHE A 46 11.41 -10.83 23.09
N ASP A 47 10.47 -11.57 22.52
CA ASP A 47 10.06 -11.32 21.15
C ASP A 47 8.96 -10.25 21.17
N GLY A 48 9.36 -9.01 20.89
CA GLY A 48 8.41 -7.90 20.77
C GLY A 48 7.42 -8.06 19.63
N ASN A 49 7.63 -9.00 18.71
CA ASN A 49 6.71 -9.32 17.63
C ASN A 49 5.90 -10.60 17.90
N ASN A 50 5.97 -11.16 19.10
CA ASN A 50 5.19 -12.33 19.47
C ASN A 50 3.69 -12.02 19.39
N PRO A 51 2.93 -12.71 18.52
CA PRO A 51 1.48 -12.48 18.39
C PRO A 51 0.70 -12.90 19.64
N ASP A 52 1.27 -13.73 20.51
CA ASP A 52 0.68 -14.11 21.80
C ASP A 52 0.92 -13.02 22.86
N VAL A 53 0.03 -12.02 22.86
CA VAL A 53 0.04 -10.90 23.83
C VAL A 53 -0.10 -11.40 25.28
N ALA A 54 -0.82 -12.51 25.51
CA ALA A 54 -0.98 -13.06 26.86
C ALA A 54 0.33 -13.67 27.38
N ARG A 55 1.11 -14.32 26.51
CA ARG A 55 2.48 -14.72 26.83
C ARG A 55 3.39 -13.51 27.07
N SER A 56 3.28 -12.46 26.25
CA SER A 56 4.04 -11.23 26.45
C SER A 56 3.74 -10.58 27.82
N CYS A 57 2.48 -10.53 28.23
CA CYS A 57 2.09 -10.04 29.56
C CYS A 57 2.67 -10.90 30.69
N ARG A 58 2.65 -12.23 30.55
CA ARG A 58 3.26 -13.14 31.54
C ARG A 58 4.75 -12.88 31.73
N ILE A 59 5.51 -12.80 30.63
CA ILE A 59 6.94 -12.49 30.67
C ILE A 59 7.20 -11.14 31.36
N ILE A 60 6.41 -10.10 31.04
CA ILE A 60 6.53 -8.80 31.69
C ILE A 60 6.30 -8.90 33.20
N ASN A 61 5.25 -9.62 33.63
CA ASN A 61 4.95 -9.81 35.04
C ASN A 61 6.05 -10.60 35.76
N ASP A 62 6.57 -11.66 35.15
CA ASP A 62 7.66 -12.47 35.71
C ASP A 62 8.92 -11.62 35.92
N VAL A 63 9.26 -10.75 34.98
CA VAL A 63 10.40 -9.81 35.10
C VAL A 63 10.13 -8.78 36.20
N LEU A 64 8.94 -8.17 36.25
CA LEU A 64 8.60 -7.25 37.33
C LEU A 64 8.61 -7.93 38.71
N GLU A 65 8.23 -9.21 38.78
CA GLU A 65 8.29 -10.01 40.00
C GLU A 65 9.70 -10.30 40.47
N ALA A 66 10.57 -10.70 39.54
CA ALA A 66 11.95 -11.04 39.82
C ALA A 66 12.78 -9.83 40.27
N TYR A 67 12.61 -8.67 39.62
CA TYR A 67 13.45 -7.49 39.86
C TYR A 67 12.82 -6.43 40.78
N LEU A 68 11.50 -6.45 40.96
CA LEU A 68 10.78 -5.55 41.87
C LEU A 68 9.87 -6.37 42.80
N PRO A 69 10.42 -7.16 43.75
CA PRO A 69 9.63 -8.04 44.62
C PRO A 69 8.73 -7.26 45.60
N ALA A 70 9.14 -6.06 46.01
CA ALA A 70 8.40 -5.24 46.95
C ALA A 70 7.14 -4.62 46.31
N TYR A 71 5.97 -4.85 46.95
CA TYR A 71 4.66 -4.39 46.46
C TYR A 71 4.65 -2.90 46.09
N GLN A 72 5.11 -2.03 46.99
CA GLN A 72 5.02 -0.58 46.78
C GLN A 72 5.95 -0.10 45.67
N GLU A 73 7.17 -0.63 45.60
CA GLU A 73 8.12 -0.29 44.55
C GLU A 73 7.60 -0.71 43.18
N ARG A 74 7.08 -1.94 43.07
CA ARG A 74 6.46 -2.44 41.83
C ARG A 74 5.26 -1.61 41.42
N LEU A 75 4.37 -1.27 42.36
CA LEU A 75 3.19 -0.46 42.08
C LEU A 75 3.57 0.93 41.56
N ILE A 76 4.57 1.58 42.18
CA ILE A 76 5.07 2.89 41.73
C ILE A 76 5.71 2.78 40.34
N PHE A 77 6.49 1.73 40.10
CA PHE A 77 7.11 1.49 38.80
C PHE A 77 6.07 1.31 37.69
N ILE A 78 5.06 0.46 37.91
CA ILE A 78 3.97 0.22 36.96
C ILE A 78 3.24 1.53 36.62
N ARG A 79 2.90 2.35 37.63
CA ARG A 79 2.25 3.65 37.39
C ARG A 79 3.10 4.60 36.56
N LYS A 80 4.41 4.66 36.81
CA LYS A 80 5.34 5.47 36.00
C LYS A 80 5.42 4.96 34.57
N MET A 81 5.46 3.65 34.39
CA MET A 81 5.49 2.98 33.09
C MET A 81 4.20 3.22 32.29
N GLU A 82 3.04 3.14 32.92
CA GLU A 82 1.72 3.48 32.31
C GLU A 82 1.63 4.95 31.92
N LEU A 83 2.10 5.86 32.80
CA LEU A 83 2.16 7.28 32.50
C LEU A 83 3.09 7.54 31.30
N ALA A 84 4.26 6.91 31.27
CA ALA A 84 5.20 7.02 30.16
C ALA A 84 4.58 6.51 28.85
N LEU A 85 3.90 5.36 28.86
CA LEU A 85 3.18 4.85 27.69
C LEU A 85 2.19 5.88 27.14
N SER A 86 1.36 6.45 28.03
CA SER A 86 0.29 7.40 27.65
C SER A 86 0.80 8.73 27.10
N THR A 87 2.05 9.10 27.42
CA THR A 87 2.66 10.36 27.00
C THR A 87 3.65 10.19 25.84
N THR A 88 4.21 8.99 25.66
CA THR A 88 5.18 8.70 24.61
C THR A 88 4.52 8.15 23.33
N LEU A 89 3.62 7.17 23.40
CA LEU A 89 3.06 6.60 22.16
C LEU A 89 1.96 7.48 21.57
N LEU A 90 1.89 7.51 20.23
CA LEU A 90 0.80 8.20 19.54
C LEU A 90 -0.44 7.30 19.49
N PRO A 91 -1.64 7.84 19.78
CA PRO A 91 -2.88 7.06 19.73
C PRO A 91 -3.25 6.68 18.29
N GLU A 92 -3.99 5.58 18.13
CA GLU A 92 -4.37 5.02 16.83
C GLU A 92 -5.04 6.03 15.88
N LYS A 93 -5.81 6.97 16.44
CA LYS A 93 -6.46 8.04 15.66
C LYS A 93 -5.49 8.85 14.78
N ASN A 94 -4.21 8.93 15.14
CA ASN A 94 -3.19 9.61 14.35
C ASN A 94 -2.84 8.86 13.05
N PHE A 95 -3.20 7.59 12.94
CA PHE A 95 -2.89 6.71 11.82
C PHE A 95 -4.11 6.38 10.96
N LEU A 96 -5.31 6.86 11.30
CA LEU A 96 -6.55 6.57 10.56
C LEU A 96 -6.46 6.93 9.06
N TRP A 97 -5.72 7.97 8.71
CA TRP A 97 -5.55 8.36 7.30
C TRP A 97 -4.69 7.37 6.51
N LEU A 98 -3.81 6.62 7.19
CA LEU A 98 -3.04 5.53 6.59
C LEU A 98 -3.92 4.27 6.52
N ASP A 99 -4.57 3.93 7.62
CA ASP A 99 -5.45 2.76 7.71
C ASP A 99 -6.52 2.73 6.60
N ASN A 100 -7.14 3.89 6.34
CA ASN A 100 -8.19 4.04 5.34
C ASN A 100 -7.69 4.29 3.90
N ASP A 101 -6.38 4.46 3.67
CA ASP A 101 -5.82 4.77 2.35
C ASP A 101 -4.55 3.94 2.11
N THR A 102 -4.72 2.83 1.38
CA THR A 102 -3.62 1.92 0.99
C THR A 102 -2.51 2.64 0.25
N ARG A 103 -2.86 3.61 -0.60
CA ARG A 103 -1.88 4.34 -1.41
C ARG A 103 -1.06 5.30 -0.54
N ALA A 104 -1.72 5.99 0.40
CA ALA A 104 -1.06 6.85 1.39
C ALA A 104 -0.07 6.05 2.24
N THR A 105 -0.50 4.87 2.70
CA THR A 105 0.34 3.94 3.47
C THR A 105 1.55 3.50 2.69
N TYR A 106 1.38 3.12 1.42
CA TYR A 106 2.49 2.72 0.56
C TYR A 106 3.46 3.88 0.33
N TRP A 107 2.93 5.07 0.04
CA TRP A 107 3.73 6.27 -0.19
C TRP A 107 4.58 6.64 1.03
N LEU A 108 3.98 6.74 2.21
CA LEU A 108 4.72 7.13 3.42
C LEU A 108 5.74 6.06 3.82
N TRP A 109 5.38 4.78 3.69
CA TRP A 109 6.30 3.67 3.94
C TRP A 109 7.50 3.73 2.98
N GLY A 110 7.23 3.91 1.69
CA GLY A 110 8.26 4.04 0.66
C GLY A 110 9.19 5.22 0.92
N LYS A 111 8.65 6.39 1.28
CA LYS A 111 9.46 7.55 1.69
C LYS A 111 10.32 7.23 2.91
N ALA A 112 9.74 6.68 3.98
CA ALA A 112 10.51 6.36 5.19
C ALA A 112 11.69 5.40 4.90
N CYS A 113 11.48 4.41 4.04
CA CYS A 113 12.48 3.39 3.70
C CYS A 113 13.56 3.89 2.73
N LEU A 114 13.16 4.65 1.71
CA LEU A 114 13.99 4.90 0.52
C LEU A 114 14.45 6.35 0.38
N ASP A 115 13.71 7.30 0.95
CA ASP A 115 13.93 8.73 0.72
C ASP A 115 14.84 9.33 1.81
N PRO A 116 16.07 9.77 1.47
CA PRO A 116 16.95 10.46 2.40
C PRO A 116 16.36 11.79 2.89
N GLU A 117 15.58 12.49 2.07
CA GLU A 117 14.93 13.75 2.48
C GLU A 117 13.87 13.50 3.55
N CYS A 118 13.13 12.39 3.44
CA CYS A 118 12.20 11.96 4.48
C CYS A 118 12.94 11.74 5.81
N ASN A 119 14.05 11.00 5.80
CA ASN A 119 14.86 10.76 6.99
C ASN A 119 15.47 12.06 7.55
N GLN A 120 15.90 12.96 6.67
CA GLN A 120 16.39 14.28 7.06
C GLN A 120 15.28 15.14 7.69
N SER A 121 14.06 15.09 7.16
CA SER A 121 12.90 15.82 7.73
C SER A 121 12.57 15.35 9.15
N ILE A 122 12.73 14.05 9.43
CA ILE A 122 12.60 13.48 10.78
C ILE A 122 13.71 14.03 11.68
N SER A 123 14.97 13.96 11.22
CA SER A 123 16.10 14.52 11.98
C SER A 123 15.91 16.02 12.28
N GLN A 124 15.42 16.81 11.31
CA GLN A 124 15.11 18.23 11.50
C GLN A 124 13.98 18.43 12.53
N ALA A 125 12.89 17.67 12.44
CA ALA A 125 11.79 17.73 13.42
C ALA A 125 12.28 17.42 14.84
N LEU A 126 13.24 16.50 14.95
CA LEU A 126 13.87 16.08 16.20
C LEU A 126 15.04 16.98 16.65
N LYS A 127 15.42 18.00 15.85
CA LYS A 127 16.60 18.84 16.05
C LYS A 127 17.91 18.03 16.14
N ASN A 128 17.97 16.88 15.46
CA ASN A 128 19.17 16.10 15.33
C ASN A 128 20.09 16.72 14.26
N VAL A 129 21.36 16.94 14.61
CA VAL A 129 22.34 17.65 13.76
C VAL A 129 22.92 16.73 12.68
N ALA A 130 22.99 15.41 12.94
CA ALA A 130 23.52 14.44 12.00
C ALA A 130 22.39 13.71 11.25
N TYR A 131 22.66 13.39 9.97
CA TYR A 131 21.81 12.49 9.22
C TYR A 131 21.77 11.11 9.89
N PHE A 132 20.58 10.54 10.02
CA PHE A 132 20.38 9.19 10.53
C PHE A 132 19.32 8.49 9.68
N SER A 133 19.61 7.27 9.22
CA SER A 133 18.63 6.45 8.53
C SER A 133 17.72 5.80 9.57
N TRP A 134 16.69 6.53 9.97
CA TRP A 134 15.76 6.14 11.05
C TRP A 134 15.09 4.81 10.76
N TYR A 135 14.59 4.61 9.54
CA TYR A 135 13.90 3.36 9.19
C TYR A 135 14.85 2.16 9.23
N LYS A 136 16.06 2.29 8.67
CA LYS A 136 17.08 1.25 8.75
C LYS A 136 17.50 0.97 10.20
N GLY A 137 17.64 2.02 11.01
CA GLY A 137 17.97 1.92 12.44
C GLY A 137 16.90 1.22 13.28
N SER A 138 15.64 1.21 12.83
CA SER A 138 14.54 0.51 13.51
C SER A 138 14.55 -1.01 13.31
N GLY A 139 15.28 -1.53 12.32
CA GLY A 139 15.35 -2.97 12.03
C GLY A 139 14.05 -3.58 11.50
N LEU A 140 13.13 -2.78 10.98
CA LEU A 140 11.84 -3.22 10.45
C LEU A 140 11.97 -3.83 9.03
N THR A 141 10.92 -4.56 8.62
CA THR A 141 10.88 -5.21 7.30
C THR A 141 10.99 -4.21 6.15
N LEU A 142 11.86 -4.51 5.19
CA LEU A 142 11.99 -3.77 3.94
C LEU A 142 11.09 -4.35 2.83
N SER A 143 10.33 -5.41 3.12
CA SER A 143 9.50 -6.12 2.12
C SER A 143 8.14 -6.54 2.67
N PRO A 144 7.31 -5.60 3.15
CA PRO A 144 5.93 -5.89 3.52
C PRO A 144 5.11 -6.28 2.29
N ALA A 145 4.35 -7.37 2.42
CA ALA A 145 3.63 -8.01 1.33
C ALA A 145 2.18 -7.52 1.18
N SER A 146 1.67 -6.72 2.13
CA SER A 146 0.29 -6.25 2.15
C SER A 146 0.15 -4.84 2.73
N HIS A 147 -1.01 -4.21 2.51
CA HIS A 147 -1.41 -2.97 3.20
C HIS A 147 -1.26 -3.07 4.72
N HIS A 148 -1.78 -4.15 5.30
CA HIS A 148 -1.74 -4.38 6.74
C HIS A 148 -0.31 -4.47 7.29
N GLU A 149 0.58 -5.16 6.57
CA GLU A 149 2.00 -5.25 6.96
C GLU A 149 2.71 -3.89 6.87
N ARG A 150 2.44 -3.10 5.82
CA ARG A 150 3.00 -1.73 5.68
C ARG A 150 2.52 -0.82 6.80
N LEU A 151 1.22 -0.84 7.09
CA LEU A 151 0.63 -0.06 8.17
C LEU A 151 1.25 -0.44 9.52
N THR A 152 1.34 -1.74 9.80
CA THR A 152 1.96 -2.26 11.02
C THR A 152 3.42 -1.83 11.14
N ALA A 153 4.19 -1.89 10.04
CA ALA A 153 5.57 -1.44 10.01
C ALA A 153 5.68 0.07 10.23
N LEU A 154 4.80 0.89 9.63
CA LEU A 154 4.79 2.34 9.85
C LEU A 154 4.43 2.72 11.29
N ILE A 155 3.45 2.05 11.89
CA ILE A 155 3.09 2.29 13.30
C ILE A 155 4.26 1.92 14.21
N ALA A 156 4.87 0.75 14.00
CA ALA A 156 6.05 0.32 14.75
C ALA A 156 7.24 1.28 14.56
N PHE A 157 7.40 1.84 13.35
CA PHE A 157 8.43 2.83 13.06
C PHE A 157 8.19 4.14 13.82
N VAL A 158 6.95 4.64 13.83
CA VAL A 158 6.59 5.84 14.59
C VAL A 158 6.73 5.61 16.09
N ASP A 159 6.35 4.44 16.60
CA ASP A 159 6.57 4.06 17.99
C ASP A 159 8.06 4.05 18.33
N TYR A 160 8.89 3.46 17.47
CA TYR A 160 10.35 3.48 17.60
C TYR A 160 10.88 4.92 17.70
N LEU A 161 10.47 5.81 16.80
CA LEU A 161 10.87 7.23 16.83
C LEU A 161 10.46 7.91 18.14
N CYS A 162 9.21 7.73 18.58
CA CYS A 162 8.71 8.32 19.82
C CYS A 162 9.52 7.83 21.03
N VAL A 163 9.77 6.52 21.10
CA VAL A 163 10.49 5.89 22.21
C VAL A 163 11.97 6.28 22.22
N SER A 164 12.65 6.24 21.07
CA SER A 164 14.09 6.52 20.99
C SER A 164 14.44 7.99 21.21
N THR A 165 13.50 8.89 20.96
CA THR A 165 13.73 10.35 21.03
C THR A 165 13.05 11.01 22.22
N ASN A 166 12.07 10.33 22.83
CA ASN A 166 11.18 10.89 23.84
C ASN A 166 10.54 12.23 23.41
N ASN A 167 10.27 12.40 22.10
CA ASN A 167 9.76 13.64 21.53
C ASN A 167 8.53 13.41 20.62
N SER A 168 7.51 12.78 21.20
CA SER A 168 6.24 12.47 20.54
C SER A 168 5.52 13.69 19.94
N PRO A 169 5.56 14.90 20.53
CA PRO A 169 4.99 16.09 19.89
C PRO A 169 5.64 16.42 18.53
N ALA A 170 6.96 16.32 18.42
CA ALA A 170 7.66 16.55 17.14
C ALA A 170 7.31 15.47 16.12
N ILE A 171 7.27 14.20 16.52
CA ILE A 171 6.88 13.09 15.63
C ILE A 171 5.43 13.23 15.17
N ARG A 172 4.52 13.66 16.05
CA ARG A 172 3.14 13.97 15.68
C ARG A 172 3.06 15.10 14.66
N SER A 173 3.86 16.15 14.83
CA SER A 173 3.92 17.26 13.88
C SER A 173 4.45 16.80 12.52
N TRP A 174 5.50 15.98 12.49
CA TRP A 174 6.03 15.36 11.27
C TRP A 174 4.98 14.49 10.56
N LEU A 175 4.24 13.66 11.30
CA LEU A 175 3.19 12.81 10.73
C LEU A 175 2.04 13.64 10.16
N THR A 176 1.67 14.73 10.85
CA THR A 176 0.61 15.66 10.39
C THR A 176 1.04 16.42 9.15
N HIS A 177 2.31 16.85 9.10
CA HIS A 177 2.88 17.50 7.92
C HIS A 177 2.85 16.58 6.69
N ASN A 178 3.20 15.29 6.86
CA ASN A 178 3.12 14.31 5.77
C ASN A 178 1.68 14.05 5.31
N LEU A 179 0.70 14.08 6.21
CA LEU A 179 -0.72 14.05 5.84
C LEU A 179 -1.11 15.25 4.97
N ASP A 180 -0.67 16.46 5.34
CA ASP A 180 -0.95 17.67 4.55
C ASP A 180 -0.27 17.62 3.17
N ILE A 181 0.95 17.10 3.12
CA ILE A 181 1.66 16.80 1.87
C ILE A 181 0.82 15.83 1.04
N TRP A 182 0.45 14.67 1.61
CA TRP A 182 -0.34 13.65 0.94
C TRP A 182 -1.63 14.23 0.38
N ARG A 183 -2.38 15.02 1.16
CA ARG A 183 -3.64 15.64 0.72
C ARG A 183 -3.45 16.59 -0.47
N LYS A 184 -2.37 17.39 -0.49
CA LYS A 184 -2.05 18.27 -1.62
C LYS A 184 -1.68 17.48 -2.87
N TYR A 185 -0.93 16.39 -2.72
CA TYR A 185 -0.57 15.51 -3.82
C TYR A 185 -1.76 14.69 -4.31
N ALA A 186 -2.59 14.16 -3.41
CA ALA A 186 -3.77 13.33 -3.67
C ALA A 186 -4.72 13.93 -4.70
N ILE A 187 -4.95 15.25 -4.61
CA ILE A 187 -5.78 16.01 -5.54
C ILE A 187 -5.19 15.99 -6.97
N ARG A 188 -3.87 15.89 -7.10
CA ARG A 188 -3.14 15.92 -8.37
C ARG A 188 -2.81 14.52 -8.92
N LEU A 189 -3.18 13.46 -8.20
CA LEU A 189 -2.81 12.10 -8.59
C LEU A 189 -3.51 11.70 -9.89
N THR A 190 -2.72 11.31 -10.88
CA THR A 190 -3.24 10.78 -12.13
C THR A 190 -3.90 9.44 -11.86
N ARG A 191 -5.20 9.34 -12.16
CA ARG A 191 -5.91 8.05 -12.18
C ARG A 191 -5.95 7.55 -13.62
N PHE A 192 -5.32 6.41 -13.86
CA PHE A 192 -5.41 5.75 -15.15
C PHE A 192 -6.77 5.09 -15.27
N LYS A 193 -7.64 5.61 -16.15
CA LYS A 193 -9.02 5.10 -16.34
C LYS A 193 -9.09 3.62 -16.72
N TRP A 194 -8.00 3.09 -17.28
CA TRP A 194 -7.91 1.71 -17.74
C TRP A 194 -7.27 0.76 -16.72
N LEU A 195 -6.78 1.28 -15.58
CA LEU A 195 -6.11 0.48 -14.56
C LEU A 195 -7.04 0.34 -13.36
N THR A 196 -7.51 -0.88 -13.12
CA THR A 196 -8.36 -1.26 -11.99
C THR A 196 -7.74 -2.43 -11.24
N PRO A 197 -7.99 -2.56 -9.92
CA PRO A 197 -7.42 -3.65 -9.13
C PRO A 197 -7.92 -5.04 -9.58
N ASP A 198 -9.12 -5.12 -10.15
CA ASP A 198 -9.73 -6.39 -10.59
C ASP A 198 -9.14 -6.96 -11.89
N ASP A 199 -8.40 -6.15 -12.67
CA ASP A 199 -7.74 -6.60 -13.89
C ASP A 199 -6.28 -6.98 -13.60
N ALA A 200 -6.08 -8.26 -13.26
CA ALA A 200 -4.77 -8.79 -12.89
C ALA A 200 -3.73 -8.65 -14.02
N ASP A 201 -4.10 -8.97 -15.26
CA ASP A 201 -3.21 -8.90 -16.42
C ASP A 201 -2.77 -7.46 -16.69
N THR A 202 -3.70 -6.51 -16.59
CA THR A 202 -3.42 -5.10 -16.81
C THR A 202 -2.58 -4.53 -15.67
N SER A 203 -2.85 -4.91 -14.43
CA SER A 203 -2.08 -4.45 -13.25
C SER A 203 -0.63 -4.92 -13.29
N VAL A 204 -0.40 -6.20 -13.56
CA VAL A 204 0.97 -6.75 -13.72
C VAL A 204 1.68 -6.11 -14.91
N TRP A 205 0.97 -5.91 -16.03
CA TRP A 205 1.54 -5.24 -17.20
C TRP A 205 1.91 -3.77 -16.91
N ALA A 206 1.06 -3.03 -16.20
CA ALA A 206 1.28 -1.63 -15.87
C ALA A 206 2.51 -1.46 -14.99
N TYR A 207 2.59 -2.25 -13.90
CA TYR A 207 3.74 -2.33 -13.01
C TYR A 207 5.04 -2.60 -13.80
N ARG A 208 5.10 -3.69 -14.57
CA ARG A 208 6.30 -4.05 -15.34
C ARG A 208 6.69 -2.98 -16.36
N SER A 209 5.70 -2.35 -16.99
CA SER A 209 5.93 -1.28 -17.96
C SER A 209 6.54 -0.06 -17.29
N LEU A 210 6.02 0.35 -16.14
CA LEU A 210 6.54 1.48 -15.39
C LEU A 210 7.96 1.22 -14.88
N VAL A 211 8.22 0.05 -14.29
CA VAL A 211 9.57 -0.35 -13.86
C VAL A 211 10.56 -0.21 -15.02
N LYS A 212 10.20 -0.71 -16.21
CA LYS A 212 11.03 -0.57 -17.41
C LYS A 212 11.30 0.89 -17.79
N TYR A 213 10.28 1.76 -17.69
CA TYR A 213 10.46 3.19 -17.96
C TYR A 213 11.36 3.87 -16.93
N GLN A 214 11.21 3.52 -15.64
CA GLN A 214 12.07 4.06 -14.57
C GLN A 214 13.51 3.60 -14.74
N GLN A 215 13.75 2.31 -15.00
CA GLN A 215 15.09 1.77 -15.22
C GLN A 215 15.79 2.34 -16.46
N ALA A 216 15.03 2.63 -17.52
CA ALA A 216 15.55 3.29 -18.71
C ALA A 216 15.88 4.77 -18.46
N PHE A 217 15.36 5.35 -17.37
CA PHE A 217 15.63 6.71 -16.93
C PHE A 217 16.66 6.67 -15.80
N THR A 218 17.94 6.51 -16.16
CA THR A 218 19.07 6.83 -15.27
C THR A 218 19.40 8.30 -15.45
N SER A 219 19.01 9.17 -14.51
CA SER A 219 19.54 10.52 -14.52
C SER A 219 20.95 10.54 -13.94
N GLU A 220 21.87 11.24 -14.58
CA GLU A 220 23.18 11.59 -13.99
C GLU A 220 23.05 12.54 -12.79
N THR A 221 21.85 13.11 -12.57
CA THR A 221 21.54 13.97 -11.43
C THR A 221 21.16 13.17 -10.19
N ASP A 222 21.62 13.68 -9.05
CA ASP A 222 21.62 13.16 -7.67
C ASP A 222 20.23 12.92 -7.04
N ASN A 223 19.25 12.39 -7.79
CA ASN A 223 17.95 12.01 -7.21
C ASN A 223 18.05 10.59 -6.60
N PRO A 224 17.97 10.46 -5.27
CA PRO A 224 18.13 9.17 -4.59
C PRO A 224 17.00 8.17 -4.89
N LEU A 225 15.86 8.62 -5.42
CA LEU A 225 14.70 7.81 -5.78
C LEU A 225 14.63 7.50 -7.29
N CYS A 226 15.73 7.65 -8.03
CA CYS A 226 15.78 7.42 -9.47
C CYS A 226 16.78 6.31 -9.86
N PRO A 227 16.31 5.08 -10.14
CA PRO A 227 14.92 4.60 -10.14
C PRO A 227 14.39 4.30 -8.73
N VAL A 228 13.06 4.29 -8.57
CA VAL A 228 12.44 3.88 -7.30
C VAL A 228 12.57 2.36 -7.17
N MET A 229 13.18 1.90 -6.08
CA MET A 229 13.43 0.48 -5.83
C MET A 229 12.50 -0.07 -4.74
N LEU A 230 11.30 -0.49 -5.16
CA LEU A 230 10.34 -1.19 -4.28
C LEU A 230 10.42 -2.72 -4.43
N PRO A 231 10.03 -3.49 -3.39
CA PRO A 231 9.86 -4.93 -3.49
C PRO A 231 8.93 -5.33 -4.64
N SER A 232 9.19 -6.49 -5.25
CA SER A 232 8.32 -7.01 -6.29
C SER A 232 6.95 -7.38 -5.70
N PRO A 233 5.84 -7.02 -6.37
CA PRO A 233 4.50 -7.33 -5.88
C PRO A 233 4.27 -8.84 -5.88
N VAL A 234 3.67 -9.35 -4.80
CA VAL A 234 3.40 -10.79 -4.62
C VAL A 234 2.14 -11.26 -5.35
N ASN A 235 1.25 -10.35 -5.72
CA ASN A 235 -0.01 -10.64 -6.41
C ASN A 235 -0.47 -9.46 -7.27
N ALA A 236 -1.62 -9.60 -7.94
CA ALA A 236 -2.18 -8.60 -8.85
C ALA A 236 -2.60 -7.29 -8.16
N GLU A 237 -3.24 -7.39 -7.00
CA GLU A 237 -3.63 -6.23 -6.19
C GLU A 237 -2.40 -5.44 -5.75
N GLU A 238 -1.36 -6.13 -5.30
CA GLU A 238 -0.09 -5.54 -4.96
C GLU A 238 0.63 -4.95 -6.18
N ALA A 239 0.47 -5.52 -7.37
CA ALA A 239 1.01 -4.93 -8.59
C ALA A 239 0.32 -3.59 -8.93
N PHE A 240 -1.00 -3.51 -8.72
CA PHE A 240 -1.75 -2.26 -8.85
C PHE A 240 -1.25 -1.19 -7.86
N ASN A 241 -1.14 -1.55 -6.58
CA ASN A 241 -0.70 -0.63 -5.54
C ASN A 241 0.78 -0.21 -5.74
N THR A 242 1.65 -1.15 -6.09
CA THR A 242 3.06 -0.89 -6.38
C THR A 242 3.22 0.03 -7.59
N PHE A 243 2.41 -0.13 -8.65
CA PHE A 243 2.43 0.79 -9.80
C PHE A 243 2.20 2.25 -9.37
N TYR A 244 1.20 2.50 -8.53
CA TYR A 244 0.92 3.84 -8.06
C TYR A 244 2.00 4.33 -7.08
N ALA A 245 2.49 3.49 -6.18
CA ALA A 245 3.58 3.83 -5.28
C ALA A 245 4.86 4.22 -6.04
N LEU A 246 5.21 3.46 -7.09
CA LEU A 246 6.32 3.80 -7.98
C LEU A 246 6.12 5.16 -8.63
N LEU A 247 4.92 5.53 -9.08
CA LEU A 247 4.67 6.86 -9.63
C LEU A 247 4.77 7.95 -8.57
N ASP A 248 4.18 7.73 -7.40
CA ASP A 248 4.08 8.73 -6.33
C ASP A 248 5.43 9.04 -5.70
N LEU A 249 6.30 8.03 -5.59
CA LEU A 249 7.66 8.17 -5.07
C LEU A 249 8.65 8.67 -6.11
N TRP A 250 8.29 8.63 -7.39
CA TRP A 250 9.18 9.07 -8.47
C TRP A 250 9.13 10.59 -8.57
N GLU A 251 9.77 11.24 -7.60
CA GLU A 251 9.89 12.69 -7.40
C GLU A 251 10.82 13.33 -8.45
N ILE A 252 10.48 13.18 -9.72
CA ILE A 252 11.21 13.78 -10.84
C ILE A 252 10.41 14.94 -11.42
N ASN A 253 11.11 15.96 -11.92
CA ASN A 253 10.57 17.08 -12.71
C ASN A 253 9.29 16.67 -13.46
N ASN A 254 8.19 17.38 -13.15
CA ASN A 254 6.85 17.15 -13.65
C ASN A 254 6.81 16.78 -15.15
N LYS A 255 7.70 17.34 -15.98
CA LYS A 255 7.72 17.07 -17.42
C LYS A 255 8.05 15.61 -17.77
N ILE A 256 9.05 15.00 -17.13
CA ILE A 256 9.48 13.61 -17.43
C ILE A 256 8.43 12.61 -16.95
N GLN A 257 7.90 12.82 -15.74
CA GLN A 257 6.82 12.00 -15.22
C GLN A 257 5.57 12.11 -16.12
N GLN A 258 5.19 13.33 -16.54
CA GLN A 258 4.09 13.55 -17.48
C GLN A 258 4.34 12.90 -18.85
N ASP A 259 5.56 12.99 -19.39
CA ASP A 259 5.94 12.32 -20.64
C ASP A 259 5.80 10.79 -20.50
N THR A 260 6.22 10.24 -19.36
CA THR A 260 6.10 8.80 -19.08
C THR A 260 4.64 8.37 -18.94
N ILE A 261 3.82 9.13 -18.23
CA ILE A 261 2.37 8.92 -18.14
C ILE A 261 1.73 8.94 -19.54
N ARG A 262 2.13 9.88 -20.41
CA ARG A 262 1.66 9.94 -21.81
C ARG A 262 2.10 8.70 -22.61
N LYS A 263 3.36 8.27 -22.49
CA LYS A 263 3.88 7.06 -23.14
C LYS A 263 3.17 5.80 -22.68
N LEU A 264 2.93 5.65 -21.38
CA LEU A 264 2.20 4.52 -20.79
C LEU A 264 0.77 4.44 -21.32
N ASN A 265 0.03 5.55 -21.31
CA ASN A 265 -1.32 5.61 -21.88
C ASN A 265 -1.33 5.19 -23.35
N LYS A 266 -0.42 5.74 -24.16
CA LYS A 266 -0.31 5.39 -25.59
C LYS A 266 -0.01 3.90 -25.78
N ALA A 267 0.94 3.36 -25.01
CA ALA A 267 1.31 1.94 -25.06
C ALA A 267 0.14 1.03 -24.69
N PHE A 268 -0.64 1.39 -23.67
CA PHE A 268 -1.82 0.64 -23.26
C PHE A 268 -2.86 0.59 -24.39
N TYR A 269 -3.27 1.74 -24.93
CA TYR A 269 -4.27 1.77 -25.99
C TYR A 269 -3.81 1.06 -27.26
N GLN A 270 -2.51 1.14 -27.59
CA GLN A 270 -1.94 0.41 -28.71
C GLN A 270 -1.97 -1.11 -28.49
N LYS A 271 -1.60 -1.59 -27.28
CA LYS A 271 -1.72 -3.01 -26.89
C LYS A 271 -3.16 -3.49 -27.04
N THR A 272 -4.11 -2.75 -26.51
CA THR A 272 -5.55 -3.08 -26.55
C THR A 272 -6.08 -3.10 -27.98
N PHE A 273 -5.69 -2.13 -28.81
CA PHE A 273 -6.05 -2.10 -30.23
C PHE A 273 -5.51 -3.33 -30.98
N ARG A 274 -4.24 -3.69 -30.77
CA ARG A 274 -3.63 -4.88 -31.38
C ARG A 274 -4.33 -6.17 -30.94
N LYS A 275 -4.68 -6.32 -29.65
CA LYS A 275 -5.44 -7.46 -29.13
C LYS A 275 -6.82 -7.57 -29.80
N LYS A 276 -7.53 -6.44 -29.95
CA LYS A 276 -8.82 -6.38 -30.67
C LYS A 276 -8.69 -6.74 -32.14
N GLN A 277 -7.64 -6.28 -32.82
CA GLN A 277 -7.40 -6.65 -34.22
C GLN A 277 -7.03 -8.13 -34.38
N ALA A 278 -6.21 -8.68 -33.48
CA ALA A 278 -5.87 -10.10 -33.49
C ALA A 278 -7.11 -10.98 -33.28
N ALA A 279 -7.99 -10.64 -32.34
CA ALA A 279 -9.25 -11.34 -32.12
C ALA A 279 -10.22 -11.26 -33.31
N ARG A 280 -10.09 -10.23 -34.17
CA ARG A 280 -10.86 -10.11 -35.42
C ARG A 280 -10.24 -10.90 -36.57
N LYS A 281 -8.92 -11.12 -36.57
CA LYS A 281 -8.16 -11.79 -37.63
C LYS A 281 -8.26 -13.33 -37.63
N GLY A 282 -9.19 -13.91 -36.86
CA GLY A 282 -9.43 -15.36 -36.81
C GLY A 282 -10.89 -15.73 -36.55
N ARG A 283 -11.85 -14.91 -36.98
CA ARG A 283 -13.28 -15.27 -36.91
C ARG A 283 -13.70 -16.02 -38.17
N ASP A 284 -13.81 -17.34 -38.05
CA ASP A 284 -14.52 -18.21 -39.00
C ASP A 284 -16.04 -18.25 -38.71
N THR A 285 -16.48 -17.61 -37.62
CA THR A 285 -17.88 -17.63 -37.15
C THR A 285 -18.45 -16.22 -37.00
N LEU A 286 -19.73 -16.09 -37.32
CA LEU A 286 -20.51 -14.86 -37.15
C LEU A 286 -20.65 -14.51 -35.67
N SER A 287 -20.75 -13.22 -35.34
CA SER A 287 -21.18 -12.84 -33.98
C SER A 287 -22.63 -13.23 -33.76
N GLU A 288 -23.05 -13.41 -32.51
CA GLU A 288 -24.42 -13.75 -32.12
C GLU A 288 -25.48 -12.87 -32.81
N GLU A 289 -25.31 -11.54 -32.78
CA GLU A 289 -26.20 -10.60 -33.49
C GLU A 289 -26.30 -10.85 -35.00
N HIS A 290 -25.22 -11.27 -35.65
CA HIS A 290 -25.21 -11.54 -37.09
C HIS A 290 -25.71 -12.96 -37.40
N ALA A 291 -25.57 -13.90 -36.46
CA ALA A 291 -26.19 -15.22 -36.53
C ALA A 291 -27.72 -15.12 -36.40
N ASP A 292 -28.23 -14.27 -35.49
CA ASP A 292 -29.67 -14.02 -35.33
C ASP A 292 -30.26 -13.38 -36.59
N LYS A 293 -29.56 -12.41 -37.19
CA LYS A 293 -29.96 -11.82 -38.47
C LYS A 293 -29.94 -12.85 -39.59
N LEU A 294 -28.96 -13.75 -39.63
CA LEU A 294 -28.92 -14.83 -40.63
C LEU A 294 -30.08 -15.82 -40.42
N ALA A 295 -30.39 -16.18 -39.18
CA ALA A 295 -31.52 -17.06 -38.84
C ALA A 295 -32.87 -16.45 -39.27
N PHE A 296 -33.07 -15.15 -39.01
CA PHE A 296 -34.24 -14.42 -39.51
C PHE A 296 -34.36 -14.49 -41.04
N LEU A 297 -33.25 -14.30 -41.77
CA LEU A 297 -33.26 -14.35 -43.23
C LEU A 297 -33.54 -15.78 -43.74
N VAL A 298 -32.99 -16.80 -43.09
CA VAL A 298 -33.29 -18.21 -43.38
C VAL A 298 -34.78 -18.52 -43.22
N GLU A 299 -35.40 -18.03 -42.15
CA GLU A 299 -36.84 -18.19 -41.92
C GLU A 299 -37.66 -17.42 -42.98
N PHE A 300 -37.26 -16.19 -43.27
CA PHE A 300 -37.96 -15.33 -44.24
C PHE A 300 -37.91 -15.88 -45.67
N TYR A 301 -36.73 -16.29 -46.13
CA TYR A 301 -36.53 -16.84 -47.48
C TYR A 301 -36.84 -18.35 -47.57
N ARG A 302 -37.09 -19.01 -46.43
CA ARG A 302 -37.40 -20.44 -46.31
C ARG A 302 -36.36 -21.33 -47.00
N THR A 303 -35.09 -21.02 -46.81
CA THR A 303 -33.96 -21.76 -47.39
C THR A 303 -32.83 -21.92 -46.39
N ASP A 304 -31.85 -22.76 -46.67
CA ASP A 304 -30.74 -23.02 -45.74
C ASP A 304 -29.74 -21.85 -45.67
N ASN A 305 -28.91 -21.87 -44.61
CA ASN A 305 -27.91 -20.83 -44.36
C ASN A 305 -26.98 -20.57 -45.55
N MET A 306 -26.56 -21.62 -46.28
CA MET A 306 -25.62 -21.49 -47.39
C MET A 306 -26.29 -20.80 -48.56
N SER A 307 -27.52 -21.21 -48.89
CA SER A 307 -28.32 -20.60 -49.95
C SER A 307 -28.60 -19.12 -49.68
N VAL A 308 -28.91 -18.74 -48.43
CA VAL A 308 -29.09 -17.31 -48.07
C VAL A 308 -27.78 -16.54 -48.26
N LEU A 309 -26.65 -17.10 -47.83
CA LEU A 309 -25.34 -16.45 -47.99
C LEU A 309 -24.95 -16.27 -49.45
N GLU A 310 -25.12 -17.30 -50.29
CA GLU A 310 -24.86 -17.24 -51.73
C GLU A 310 -25.74 -16.18 -52.41
N MET A 311 -27.03 -16.14 -52.07
CA MET A 311 -27.95 -15.13 -52.59
C MET A 311 -27.52 -13.71 -52.20
N LEU A 312 -27.15 -13.48 -50.93
CA LEU A 312 -26.69 -12.16 -50.46
C LEU A 312 -25.37 -11.75 -51.14
N ILE A 313 -24.47 -12.71 -51.38
CA ILE A 313 -23.22 -12.50 -52.12
C ILE A 313 -23.54 -12.09 -53.56
N ASP A 314 -24.43 -12.82 -54.24
CA ASP A 314 -24.81 -12.57 -55.62
C ASP A 314 -25.51 -11.22 -55.79
N ASP A 315 -26.48 -10.91 -54.92
CA ASP A 315 -27.18 -9.62 -54.94
C ASP A 315 -26.21 -8.46 -54.73
N ARG A 316 -25.29 -8.61 -53.77
CA ARG A 316 -24.29 -7.58 -53.52
C ARG A 316 -23.33 -7.45 -54.69
N PHE A 317 -22.90 -8.56 -55.27
CA PHE A 317 -22.00 -8.59 -56.42
C PHE A 317 -22.65 -7.93 -57.64
N ARG A 318 -23.89 -8.29 -57.98
CA ARG A 318 -24.65 -7.67 -59.08
C ARG A 318 -24.79 -6.16 -58.90
N GLY A 319 -25.11 -5.71 -57.68
CA GLY A 319 -25.20 -4.29 -57.36
C GLY A 319 -23.87 -3.53 -57.48
N LEU A 320 -22.75 -4.18 -57.18
CA LEU A 320 -21.42 -3.61 -57.36
C LEU A 320 -20.96 -3.63 -58.82
N ASP A 321 -21.21 -4.72 -59.55
CA ASP A 321 -20.87 -4.86 -60.97
C ASP A 321 -21.61 -3.84 -61.84
N THR A 322 -22.92 -3.67 -61.61
CA THR A 322 -23.73 -2.63 -62.28
C THR A 322 -23.21 -1.22 -62.02
N ARG A 323 -22.84 -0.89 -60.77
CA ARG A 323 -22.22 0.41 -60.44
C ARG A 323 -20.86 0.60 -61.13
N THR A 324 -20.03 -0.44 -61.14
CA THR A 324 -18.70 -0.39 -61.77
C THR A 324 -18.82 -0.17 -63.28
N LYS A 325 -19.73 -0.89 -63.94
CA LYS A 325 -20.04 -0.73 -65.37
C LYS A 325 -20.63 0.64 -65.68
N ALA A 326 -21.50 1.18 -64.82
CA ALA A 326 -22.03 2.53 -64.97
C ALA A 326 -20.91 3.60 -64.88
N ILE A 327 -19.99 3.48 -63.92
CA ILE A 327 -18.83 4.39 -63.79
C ILE A 327 -17.90 4.29 -65.01
N GLN A 328 -17.68 3.09 -65.54
CA GLN A 328 -16.89 2.88 -66.76
C GLN A 328 -17.57 3.46 -68.01
N SER A 329 -18.90 3.40 -68.09
CA SER A 329 -19.66 4.05 -69.18
C SER A 329 -19.64 5.58 -69.11
N PHE A 330 -19.61 6.16 -67.90
CA PHE A 330 -19.46 7.61 -67.70
C PHE A 330 -18.06 8.12 -68.03
N ARG A 331 -17.01 7.30 -67.83
CA ARG A 331 -15.63 7.64 -68.23
C ARG A 331 -15.33 7.47 -69.73
N ARG A 332 -16.22 6.84 -70.49
CA ARG A 332 -16.06 6.56 -71.93
C ARG A 332 -16.88 7.47 -72.84
N ARG A 333 -17.58 8.47 -72.30
CA ARG A 333 -18.18 9.55 -73.10
C ARG A 333 -17.20 10.74 -73.12
N PRO A 334 -16.77 11.22 -74.31
CA PRO A 334 -15.86 12.35 -74.43
C PRO A 334 -16.45 13.66 -73.90
#